data_AF-A0A7Y5JSQ6-F1
#
_entry.id   AF-A0A7Y5JSQ6-F1
#
_cell.length_a   1.000
_cell.length_b   1.000
_cell.length_c   1.000
_cell.angle_alpha   90.00
_cell.angle_beta   90.00
_cell.angle_gamma   90.00
#
_symmetry.space_group_name_H-M   'P 1'
#
loop_
_entity.id
_entity.type
_entity.pdbx_description
1 polymer ?
#
loop_
_entity_poly.entity_id
_entity_poly.type
_entity_poly.pdbx_seq_one_letter_code
_entity_poly.pdbx_strand_id
1 'polypeptide(L)' 'MRTWLTQRVPAQRDVDGRWQSKRDPSFTAPLERVTWGRDGVRHLAPGLVLSHKVAT' A
#
# COMPACT_ATOMS: atom_id res chain seq x y z
N MET A 1 -8.35 -3.35 22.40
CA MET A 1 -9.22 -3.04 21.25
C MET A 1 -8.38 -3.15 19.97
N ARG A 2 -8.61 -4.20 19.16
CA ARG A 2 -7.91 -4.43 17.88
C ARG A 2 -8.83 -3.91 16.76
N THR A 3 -8.49 -2.77 16.17
CA THR A 3 -9.18 -2.24 14.99
C THR A 3 -8.15 -2.04 13.89
N TRP A 4 -7.74 -3.14 13.26
CA TRP A 4 -6.87 -3.14 12.09
C TRP A 4 -7.57 -3.93 10.99
N LEU A 5 -8.57 -3.36 10.33
CA LEU A 5 -9.12 -3.92 9.08
C LEU A 5 -10.08 -2.92 8.43
N THR A 6 -9.55 -2.04 7.61
CA THR A 6 -10.29 -1.54 6.44
C THR A 6 -9.32 -1.22 5.33
N GLN A 7 -8.92 -2.29 4.66
CA GLN A 7 -8.28 -2.29 3.36
C GLN A 7 -9.19 -1.55 2.36
N ARG A 8 -8.78 -0.36 1.91
CA ARG A 8 -9.25 0.27 0.66
C ARG A 8 -8.10 0.93 -0.11
N VAL A 9 -6.96 0.25 -0.17
CA VAL A 9 -6.20 0.25 -1.43
C VAL A 9 -6.71 -0.96 -2.19
N PRO A 10 -7.56 -0.78 -3.22
CA PRO A 10 -8.16 -1.90 -3.94
C PRO A 10 -7.08 -2.59 -4.77
N ALA A 11 -6.21 -3.38 -4.14
CA ALA A 11 -5.28 -4.27 -4.80
C ALA A 11 -4.41 -5.13 -3.87
N GLN A 12 -3.82 -4.63 -2.78
CA GLN A 12 -2.53 -5.17 -2.33
C GLN A 12 -2.58 -6.09 -1.10
N ARG A 13 -1.70 -7.10 -1.10
CA ARG A 13 -1.50 -8.03 0.01
C ARG A 13 -0.75 -7.33 1.14
N ASP A 14 -1.30 -7.47 2.34
CA ASP A 14 -0.56 -7.30 3.59
C ASP A 14 0.25 -8.58 3.82
N VAL A 15 1.57 -8.44 4.02
CA VAL A 15 2.46 -9.55 4.37
C VAL A 15 3.13 -9.17 5.68
N ASP A 16 2.72 -9.82 6.77
CA ASP A 16 3.23 -9.56 8.12
C ASP A 16 3.15 -8.09 8.54
N GLY A 17 2.03 -7.40 8.23
CA GLY A 17 1.85 -5.98 8.54
C GLY A 17 2.63 -5.03 7.63
N ARG A 18 3.26 -5.54 6.57
CA ARG A 18 3.98 -4.76 5.57
C ARG A 18 3.19 -4.69 4.28
N TRP A 19 3.40 -3.60 3.58
CA TRP A 19 2.97 -3.45 2.21
C TRP A 19 3.91 -4.22 1.27
N GLN A 20 3.36 -5.05 0.39
CA GLN A 20 4.09 -5.71 -0.69
C GLN A 20 3.69 -5.16 -2.06
N SER A 21 4.69 -4.90 -2.91
CA SER A 21 4.44 -4.49 -4.30
C SER A 21 3.85 -5.64 -5.11
N LYS A 22 2.82 -5.32 -5.90
CA LYS A 22 2.26 -6.27 -6.87
C LYS A 22 3.16 -6.51 -8.06
N ARG A 23 3.93 -5.48 -8.44
CA ARG A 23 4.81 -5.52 -9.60
C ARG A 23 6.12 -6.25 -9.31
N ASP A 24 6.60 -6.11 -8.09
CA ASP A 24 7.83 -6.72 -7.59
C ASP A 24 7.55 -7.34 -6.22
N PRO A 25 7.20 -8.63 -6.17
CA PRO A 25 6.90 -9.32 -4.90
C PRO A 25 8.07 -9.35 -3.92
N SER A 26 9.31 -9.12 -4.38
CA SER A 26 10.48 -9.02 -3.50
C SER A 26 10.53 -7.71 -2.71
N PHE A 27 9.84 -6.67 -3.21
CA PHE A 27 9.79 -5.38 -2.54
C PHE A 27 8.68 -5.31 -1.49
N THR A 28 9.09 -5.18 -0.23
CA THR A 28 8.20 -4.96 0.92
C THR A 28 8.62 -3.74 1.74
N ALA A 29 7.64 -3.00 2.26
CA ALA A 29 7.89 -1.78 3.02
C ALA A 29 6.87 -1.58 4.16
N PRO A 30 7.22 -0.87 5.24
CA PRO A 30 6.26 -0.46 6.26
C PRO A 30 5.15 0.40 5.63
N LEU A 31 3.91 0.22 6.09
CA LEU A 31 2.75 0.94 5.55
C LEU A 31 2.94 2.47 5.66
N GLU A 32 3.48 2.98 6.76
CA GLU A 32 3.77 4.41 6.95
C GLU A 32 4.74 5.02 5.94
N ARG A 33 5.59 4.20 5.31
CA ARG A 33 6.58 4.66 4.32
C ARG A 33 5.98 4.80 2.91
N VAL A 34 4.95 4.02 2.63
CA VAL A 34 4.39 3.86 1.27
C VAL A 34 2.95 4.32 1.14
N THR A 35 2.35 4.75 2.26
CA THR A 35 0.97 5.21 2.30
C THR A 35 0.81 6.41 3.22
N TRP A 36 -0.26 7.18 2.98
CA TRP A 36 -0.67 8.31 3.81
C TRP A 36 -2.16 8.17 4.16
N GLY A 37 -2.57 8.69 5.33
CA GLY A 37 -3.93 8.60 5.83
C GLY A 37 -4.71 9.90 5.64
N ARG A 38 -5.98 9.79 5.26
CA ARG A 38 -6.95 10.90 5.22
C ARG A 38 -8.37 10.34 5.33
N ASP A 39 -9.19 10.95 6.18
CA ASP A 39 -10.62 10.60 6.32
C ASP A 39 -10.87 9.10 6.61
N GLY A 40 -10.00 8.47 7.42
CA GLY A 40 -10.06 7.03 7.73
C GLY A 40 -9.63 6.11 6.59
N VAL A 41 -9.19 6.66 5.45
CA VAL A 41 -8.72 5.93 4.28
C VAL A 41 -7.21 6.09 4.15
N ARG A 42 -6.55 5.00 3.74
CA ARG A 42 -5.11 4.97 3.48
C ARG A 42 -4.88 4.92 1.97
N HIS A 43 -4.11 5.89 1.47
CA HIS A 43 -3.79 6.06 0.07
C HIS A 43 -2.33 5.68 -0.18
N LEU A 44 -2.03 5.09 -1.33
CA LEU A 44 -0.66 4.89 -1.78
C LEU A 44 0.05 6.23 -2.01
N ALA A 45 1.35 6.25 -1.78
CA ALA A 45 2.20 7.36 -2.18
C ALA A 45 2.09 7.57 -3.71
N PRO A 46 1.88 8.81 -4.20
CA PRO A 46 1.68 9.08 -5.62
C PRO A 46 2.81 8.52 -6.51
N GLY A 47 4.06 8.62 -6.07
CA GLY A 47 5.21 8.06 -6.79
C GLY A 47 5.09 6.55 -7.03
N LEU A 48 4.58 5.79 -6.06
CA LEU A 48 4.35 4.34 -6.22
C LEU A 48 3.19 4.04 -7.18
N VAL A 49 2.13 4.85 -7.15
CA VAL A 49 1.01 4.71 -8.10
C VAL A 49 1.49 4.94 -9.53
N LEU A 50 2.31 5.97 -9.74
CA LEU A 50 2.85 6.30 -11.05
C LEU A 50 3.82 5.22 -11.55
N SER A 51 4.66 4.67 -10.69
CA SER A 51 5.53 3.52 -11.05
C SER A 51 4.75 2.30 -11.54
N HIS A 52 3.46 2.15 -11.19
CA HIS A 52 2.61 1.08 -11.74
C HIS A 52 1.94 1.46 -13.07
N LYS A 53 1.73 2.75 -13.35
CA LYS A 53 1.03 3.24 -14.55
C LYS A 53 1.95 3.57 -15.72
N VAL A 54 3.17 4.02 -15.45
CA VAL A 54 4.13 4.49 -16.47
C VAL A 54 4.83 3.33 -17.19
N ALA A 55 4.88 2.14 -16.59
CA ALA A 55 5.34 0.94 -17.26
C ALA A 55 4.18 0.28 -18.01
N THR A 56 3.80 0.88 -19.14
CA THR A 56 3.04 0.21 -20.21
C THR A 56 3.98 -0.07 -21.36
#